data_AF-A0A1D6HBY4-F1
#
_entry.id   AF-A0A1D6HBY4-F1
#
_cell.length_a   1.000
_cell.length_b   1.000
_cell.length_c   1.000
_cell.angle_alpha   90.00
_cell.angle_beta   90.00
_cell.angle_gamma   90.00
#
_symmetry.space_group_name_H-M   'P 1'
#
loop_
_entity.id
_entity.type
_entity.pdbx_description
1 polymer ?
#
loop_
_entity_poly.entity_id
_entity_poly.type
_entity_poly.pdbx_seq_one_letter_code
_entity_poly.pdbx_strand_id
1 'polypeptide(L)'
;MAATFALLLLLILSSSVRAAPDAVVSRIAFGSCANQSEPQPIWNAVAGFDPQVFVWLGDNVYGDNKRPFRVFGRERTVGPWKNVPRFYPSTEEELRRRYQLARAQPGYARLRERAQVLGTWDDHDYGLNDAGKELSGKVIAQRLMLDFLDEPEDSKRRKQAGVYASYMFGPEGKRVKVILLDTRYHRDPLLSDGTILGDPQWQWLERELHGPQSEITIIGSSIQVVSNLSATTGPLFYVESWARFPRERERLFRLIDSSKTWSAIY
;
A
#
# COMPACT_ATOMS: atom_id res chain seq x y z
N MET A 1 -57.28 -15.17 -17.91
CA MET A 1 -55.86 -15.54 -18.07
C MET A 1 -55.02 -14.32 -17.73
N ALA A 2 -54.39 -14.30 -16.55
CA ALA A 2 -53.38 -13.33 -16.20
C ALA A 2 -52.32 -14.08 -15.38
N ALA A 3 -51.16 -14.31 -15.97
CA ALA A 3 -50.03 -14.95 -15.31
C ALA A 3 -49.11 -13.85 -14.78
N THR A 4 -49.07 -13.68 -13.47
CA THR A 4 -48.12 -12.83 -12.76
C THR A 4 -46.76 -13.51 -12.73
N PHE A 5 -45.78 -12.97 -13.46
CA PHE A 5 -44.38 -13.37 -13.33
C PHE A 5 -43.77 -12.65 -12.11
N ALA A 6 -43.44 -13.42 -11.07
CA ALA A 6 -42.61 -12.92 -9.97
C ALA A 6 -41.14 -12.96 -10.40
N LEU A 7 -40.53 -11.78 -10.54
CA LEU A 7 -39.11 -11.63 -10.81
C LEU A 7 -38.36 -11.81 -9.47
N LEU A 8 -37.71 -12.98 -9.30
CA LEU A 8 -36.86 -13.24 -8.14
C LEU A 8 -35.54 -12.48 -8.34
N LEU A 9 -35.37 -11.36 -7.65
CA LEU A 9 -34.09 -10.65 -7.57
C LEU A 9 -33.16 -11.46 -6.65
N LEU A 10 -32.24 -12.24 -7.23
CA LEU A 10 -31.12 -12.79 -6.47
C LEU A 10 -30.18 -11.64 -6.09
N LEU A 11 -30.27 -11.19 -4.85
CA LEU A 11 -29.23 -10.39 -4.21
C LEU A 11 -27.99 -11.28 -4.06
N ILE A 12 -27.06 -11.19 -5.02
CA ILE A 12 -25.72 -11.73 -4.87
C ILE A 12 -25.03 -10.84 -3.83
N LEU A 13 -25.08 -11.24 -2.57
CA LEU A 13 -24.19 -10.73 -1.54
C LEU A 13 -22.78 -11.16 -1.96
N SER A 14 -21.99 -10.26 -2.53
CA SER A 14 -20.54 -10.47 -2.70
C SER A 14 -19.91 -10.54 -1.31
N SER A 15 -19.96 -11.71 -0.68
CA SER A 15 -19.12 -12.02 0.46
C SER A 15 -17.69 -11.96 -0.02
N SER A 16 -16.92 -10.97 0.45
CA SER A 16 -15.48 -10.93 0.24
C SER A 16 -14.88 -12.25 0.71
N VAL A 17 -14.12 -12.91 -0.15
CA VAL A 17 -13.42 -14.15 0.18
C VAL A 17 -12.28 -13.79 1.11
N ARG A 18 -12.58 -13.68 2.41
CA ARG A 18 -11.59 -13.54 3.46
C ARG A 18 -11.15 -14.94 3.87
N ALA A 19 -9.84 -15.18 3.95
CA ALA A 19 -9.37 -16.41 4.56
C ALA A 19 -9.89 -16.45 6.00
N ALA A 20 -10.43 -17.60 6.42
CA ALA A 20 -10.79 -17.78 7.82
C ALA A 20 -9.54 -17.54 8.68
N PRO A 21 -9.64 -16.94 9.87
CA PRO A 21 -8.48 -16.63 10.72
C PRO A 21 -7.55 -17.84 10.95
N ASP A 22 -8.13 -19.04 11.07
CA ASP A 22 -7.39 -20.29 11.28
C ASP A 22 -7.02 -21.03 9.97
N ALA A 23 -7.30 -20.45 8.80
CA ALA A 23 -6.92 -21.05 7.54
C ALA A 23 -5.40 -20.96 7.35
N VAL A 24 -4.76 -22.11 7.14
CA VAL A 24 -3.35 -22.16 6.75
C VAL A 24 -3.19 -21.51 5.37
N VAL A 25 -2.33 -20.50 5.28
CA VAL A 25 -1.94 -19.86 4.03
C VAL A 25 -0.60 -20.41 3.56
N SER A 26 -0.54 -20.75 2.27
CA SER A 26 0.63 -21.35 1.62
C SER A 26 1.04 -20.61 0.35
N ARG A 27 0.12 -19.84 -0.25
CA ARG A 27 0.36 -19.03 -1.44
C ARG A 27 -0.02 -17.59 -1.16
N ILE A 28 1.00 -16.74 -0.99
CA ILE A 28 0.88 -15.30 -0.83
C ILE A 28 1.58 -14.64 -2.01
N ALA A 29 0.89 -13.73 -2.70
CA ALA A 29 1.44 -12.93 -3.78
C ALA A 29 1.57 -11.46 -3.33
N PHE A 30 2.58 -10.77 -3.85
CA PHE A 30 2.83 -9.35 -3.58
C PHE A 30 2.84 -8.58 -4.90
N GLY A 31 2.40 -7.33 -4.89
CA GLY A 31 2.47 -6.48 -6.07
C GLY A 31 2.43 -5.00 -5.72
N SER A 32 2.95 -4.19 -6.63
CA SER A 32 2.96 -2.73 -6.57
C SER A 32 3.01 -2.13 -7.98
N CYS A 33 2.93 -0.81 -8.10
CA CYS A 33 3.15 -0.06 -9.35
C CYS A 33 2.22 -0.48 -10.50
N ALA A 34 0.94 -0.70 -10.20
CA ALA A 34 -0.06 -1.15 -11.17
C ALA A 34 -0.89 0.01 -11.73
N ASN A 35 -0.31 0.77 -12.67
CA ASN A 35 -1.01 1.90 -13.28
C ASN A 35 -2.34 1.50 -13.93
N GLN A 36 -3.44 1.96 -13.33
CA GLN A 36 -4.83 1.69 -13.70
C GLN A 36 -5.18 2.08 -15.13
N SER A 37 -4.37 2.92 -15.78
CA SER A 37 -4.56 3.39 -17.15
C SER A 37 -3.76 2.60 -18.19
N GLU A 38 -2.88 1.71 -17.74
CA GLU A 38 -1.99 0.92 -18.61
C GLU A 38 -2.45 -0.54 -18.70
N PRO A 39 -2.04 -1.29 -19.74
CA PRO A 39 -2.25 -2.74 -19.78
C PRO A 39 -1.57 -3.45 -18.61
N GLN A 40 -2.31 -4.32 -17.90
CA GLN A 40 -1.80 -5.08 -16.75
C GLN A 40 -1.84 -6.60 -17.02
N PRO A 41 -1.04 -7.14 -17.97
CA PRO A 41 -1.03 -8.57 -18.27
C PRO A 41 -0.53 -9.44 -17.10
N ILE A 42 0.17 -8.83 -16.14
CA ILE A 42 0.70 -9.50 -14.95
C ILE A 42 -0.38 -10.23 -14.15
N TRP A 43 -1.63 -9.75 -14.19
CA TRP A 43 -2.74 -10.41 -13.50
C TRP A 43 -3.01 -11.83 -13.97
N ASN A 44 -2.66 -12.17 -15.22
CA ASN A 44 -2.80 -13.54 -15.71
C ASN A 44 -1.80 -14.47 -14.99
N ALA A 45 -0.58 -14.01 -14.75
CA ALA A 45 0.41 -14.76 -13.99
C ALA A 45 0.03 -14.86 -12.50
N VAL A 46 -0.42 -13.76 -11.90
CA VAL A 46 -0.91 -13.74 -10.51
C VAL A 46 -2.10 -14.68 -10.33
N ALA A 47 -3.07 -14.65 -11.25
CA ALA A 47 -4.21 -15.57 -11.21
C ALA A 47 -3.78 -17.03 -11.42
N GLY A 48 -2.79 -17.28 -12.29
CA GLY A 48 -2.22 -18.61 -12.49
C GLY A 48 -1.49 -19.17 -11.26
N PHE A 49 -0.93 -18.30 -10.42
CA PHE A 49 -0.35 -18.68 -9.12
C PHE A 49 -1.43 -19.05 -8.08
N ASP A 50 -2.68 -18.66 -8.30
CA ASP A 50 -3.83 -18.94 -7.41
C ASP A 50 -3.56 -18.60 -5.93
N PRO A 51 -3.22 -17.33 -5.61
CA PRO A 51 -2.89 -16.94 -4.25
C PRO A 51 -4.12 -16.99 -3.33
N GLN A 52 -3.91 -17.41 -2.09
CA GLN A 52 -4.92 -17.28 -1.03
C GLN A 52 -4.98 -15.83 -0.51
N VAL A 53 -3.84 -15.14 -0.56
CA VAL A 53 -3.68 -13.75 -0.13
C VAL A 53 -2.87 -12.99 -1.18
N PHE A 54 -3.38 -11.83 -1.59
CA PHE A 54 -2.64 -10.87 -2.40
C PHE A 54 -2.38 -9.60 -1.58
N VAL A 55 -1.14 -9.12 -1.56
CA VAL A 55 -0.70 -7.98 -0.77
C VAL A 55 -0.22 -6.87 -1.69
N TRP A 56 -0.94 -5.76 -1.67
CA TRP A 56 -0.49 -4.50 -2.26
C TRP A 56 0.61 -3.86 -1.41
N LEU A 57 1.74 -3.56 -2.03
CA LEU A 57 2.86 -2.85 -1.41
C LEU A 57 2.95 -1.38 -1.85
N GLY A 58 1.90 -0.84 -2.49
CA GLY A 58 1.84 0.56 -2.89
C GLY A 58 1.87 0.77 -4.40
N ASP A 59 1.69 2.02 -4.81
CA ASP A 59 1.32 2.40 -6.18
C ASP A 59 0.21 1.51 -6.76
N ASN A 60 -0.84 1.31 -5.96
CA ASN A 60 -2.02 0.52 -6.32
C ASN A 60 -2.83 1.23 -7.42
N VAL A 61 -2.74 2.56 -7.44
CA VAL A 61 -3.14 3.52 -8.45
C VAL A 61 -2.11 4.63 -8.56
N TYR A 62 -1.97 5.17 -9.77
CA TYR A 62 -1.23 6.39 -10.03
C TYR A 62 -2.15 7.59 -9.81
N GLY A 63 -2.26 7.98 -8.54
CA GLY A 63 -3.26 8.90 -7.99
C GLY A 63 -2.99 10.38 -8.20
N ASP A 64 -1.76 10.80 -8.44
CA ASP A 64 -1.38 12.19 -8.67
C ASP A 64 -1.47 12.60 -10.16
N ASN A 65 -1.40 13.89 -10.42
CA ASN A 65 -1.44 14.45 -11.76
C ASN A 65 -0.04 14.89 -12.21
N LYS A 66 0.27 14.68 -13.50
CA LYS A 66 1.59 14.98 -14.08
C LYS A 66 1.48 15.97 -15.23
N ARG A 67 2.21 17.08 -15.13
CA ARG A 67 2.38 18.05 -16.23
C ARG A 67 3.38 17.54 -17.27
N PRO A 68 3.23 17.93 -18.55
CA PRO A 68 4.19 17.61 -19.59
C PRO A 68 5.60 18.11 -19.25
N PHE A 69 6.61 17.45 -19.81
CA PHE A 69 8.00 17.88 -19.69
C PHE A 69 8.20 19.16 -20.50
N ARG A 70 8.47 20.29 -19.83
CA ARG A 70 8.63 21.60 -20.46
C ARG A 70 9.83 22.34 -19.88
N VAL A 71 10.82 22.62 -20.73
CA VAL A 71 12.01 23.42 -20.40
C VAL A 71 11.84 24.88 -20.83
N PHE A 72 11.00 25.14 -21.83
CA PHE A 72 10.72 26.47 -22.38
C PHE A 72 9.22 26.83 -22.24
N GLY A 73 8.90 28.11 -22.40
CA GLY A 73 7.55 28.64 -22.29
C GLY A 73 7.20 29.21 -20.91
N ARG A 74 5.94 29.57 -20.70
CA ARG A 74 5.44 30.20 -19.45
C ARG A 74 5.43 29.25 -18.26
N GLU A 75 5.09 27.98 -18.48
CA GLU A 75 5.13 26.92 -17.49
C GLU A 75 6.30 25.98 -17.79
N ARG A 76 7.33 26.02 -16.94
CA ARG A 76 8.53 25.18 -17.02
C ARG A 76 8.51 24.21 -15.85
N THR A 77 8.45 22.91 -16.16
CA THR A 77 8.26 21.83 -15.18
C THR A 77 9.56 21.14 -14.79
N VAL A 78 10.63 21.37 -15.57
CA VAL A 78 11.95 20.74 -15.41
C VAL A 78 13.08 21.70 -15.81
N GLY A 79 14.31 21.39 -15.39
CA GLY A 79 15.49 22.22 -15.66
C GLY A 79 15.72 23.34 -14.64
N PRO A 80 16.81 24.10 -14.79
CA PRO A 80 17.24 25.10 -13.80
C PRO A 80 16.27 26.28 -13.66
N TRP A 81 15.46 26.54 -14.69
CA TRP A 81 14.48 27.64 -14.73
C TRP A 81 13.05 27.20 -14.41
N LYS A 82 12.87 26.00 -13.85
CA LYS A 82 11.56 25.46 -13.44
C LYS A 82 10.83 26.47 -12.55
N ASN A 83 9.55 26.72 -12.84
CA ASN A 83 8.71 27.64 -12.09
C ASN A 83 7.36 27.05 -11.64
N VAL A 84 7.03 25.84 -12.09
CA VAL A 84 5.85 25.10 -11.64
C VAL A 84 6.24 23.67 -11.29
N PRO A 85 5.59 23.03 -10.30
CA PRO A 85 5.84 21.63 -10.00
C PRO A 85 5.38 20.74 -11.16
N ARG A 86 6.11 19.64 -11.40
CA ARG A 86 5.75 18.67 -12.43
C ARG A 86 4.56 17.82 -11.99
N PHE A 87 4.56 17.39 -10.73
CA PHE A 87 3.48 16.63 -10.12
C PHE A 87 2.63 17.55 -9.25
N TYR A 88 1.34 17.29 -9.19
CA TYR A 88 0.40 18.03 -8.35
C TYR A 88 -0.72 17.10 -7.87
N PRO A 89 -1.30 17.36 -6.67
CA PRO A 89 -2.34 16.49 -6.14
C PRO A 89 -3.56 16.44 -7.05
N SER A 90 -4.21 15.29 -7.04
CA SER A 90 -5.51 15.12 -7.66
C SER A 90 -6.64 15.55 -6.73
N THR A 91 -7.80 15.87 -7.32
CA THR A 91 -9.02 16.06 -6.54
C THR A 91 -9.50 14.73 -5.94
N GLU A 92 -10.38 14.80 -4.94
CA GLU A 92 -11.02 13.59 -4.39
C GLU A 92 -11.72 12.76 -5.49
N GLU A 93 -12.43 13.44 -6.40
CA GLU A 93 -13.16 12.80 -7.49
C GLU A 93 -12.22 12.08 -8.47
N GLU A 94 -11.13 12.74 -8.84
CA GLU A 94 -10.11 12.16 -9.69
C GLU A 94 -9.45 10.92 -9.05
N LEU A 95 -9.08 10.99 -7.77
CA LEU A 95 -8.49 9.86 -7.05
C LEU A 95 -9.50 8.71 -6.91
N ARG A 96 -10.76 9.02 -6.56
CA ARG A 96 -11.85 8.04 -6.50
C ARG A 96 -12.05 7.33 -7.84
N ARG A 97 -12.05 8.08 -8.95
CA ARG A 97 -12.19 7.52 -10.30
C ARG A 97 -11.03 6.58 -10.65
N ARG A 98 -9.80 6.90 -10.24
CA ARG A 98 -8.64 6.02 -10.46
C ARG A 98 -8.76 4.70 -9.70
N TYR A 99 -9.20 4.74 -8.44
CA TYR A 99 -9.48 3.50 -7.69
C TYR A 99 -10.60 2.68 -8.33
N GLN A 100 -11.64 3.31 -8.87
CA GLN A 100 -12.69 2.62 -9.63
C GLN A 100 -12.13 1.94 -10.89
N LEU A 101 -11.26 2.63 -11.64
CA LEU A 101 -10.59 2.06 -12.82
C LEU A 101 -9.70 0.86 -12.43
N ALA A 102 -8.91 0.97 -11.37
CA ALA A 102 -8.10 -0.14 -10.88
C ALA A 102 -8.96 -1.34 -10.49
N ARG A 103 -10.05 -1.13 -9.73
CA ARG A 103 -11.00 -2.19 -9.36
C ARG A 103 -11.66 -2.85 -10.57
N ALA A 104 -11.87 -2.10 -11.65
CA ALA A 104 -12.48 -2.59 -12.89
C ALA A 104 -11.49 -3.33 -13.80
N GLN A 105 -10.18 -3.32 -13.51
CA GLN A 105 -9.21 -4.09 -14.28
C GLN A 105 -9.60 -5.58 -14.26
N PRO A 106 -9.88 -6.22 -15.41
CA PRO A 106 -10.50 -7.55 -15.44
C PRO A 106 -9.71 -8.62 -14.68
N GLY A 107 -8.37 -8.54 -14.75
CA GLY A 107 -7.50 -9.45 -14.03
C GLY A 107 -7.54 -9.27 -12.51
N TYR A 108 -7.53 -8.03 -12.04
CA TYR A 108 -7.62 -7.70 -10.62
C TYR A 108 -9.02 -7.97 -10.05
N ALA A 109 -10.08 -7.69 -10.81
CA ALA A 109 -11.45 -8.02 -10.43
C ALA A 109 -11.61 -9.52 -10.16
N ARG A 110 -11.11 -10.39 -11.05
CA ARG A 110 -11.10 -11.84 -10.83
C ARG A 110 -10.27 -12.28 -9.63
N LEU A 111 -9.13 -11.62 -9.40
CA LEU A 111 -8.28 -11.93 -8.24
C LEU A 111 -9.02 -11.68 -6.93
N ARG A 112 -9.74 -10.56 -6.83
CA ARG A 112 -10.53 -10.18 -5.63
C ARG A 112 -11.66 -11.14 -5.29
N GLU A 113 -12.15 -11.90 -6.27
CA GLU A 113 -13.16 -12.94 -6.06
C GLU A 113 -12.59 -14.22 -5.44
N ARG A 114 -11.26 -14.40 -5.45
CA ARG A 114 -10.60 -15.67 -5.09
C ARG A 114 -9.58 -15.56 -3.98
N ALA A 115 -8.95 -14.40 -3.86
CA ALA A 115 -7.92 -14.11 -2.89
C ALA A 115 -8.39 -13.03 -1.91
N GLN A 116 -7.99 -13.15 -0.65
CA GLN A 116 -8.08 -12.03 0.27
C GLN A 116 -7.07 -10.96 -0.15
N VAL A 117 -7.55 -9.74 -0.40
CA VAL A 117 -6.68 -8.61 -0.75
C VAL A 117 -6.37 -7.80 0.50
N LEU A 118 -5.08 -7.62 0.75
CA LEU A 118 -4.50 -6.75 1.78
C LEU A 118 -3.73 -5.64 1.09
N GLY A 119 -3.36 -4.60 1.85
CA GLY A 119 -2.49 -3.59 1.26
C GLY A 119 -2.08 -2.43 2.15
N THR A 120 -0.99 -1.81 1.75
CA THR A 120 -0.60 -0.44 2.09
C THR A 120 -0.54 0.40 0.80
N TRP A 121 -0.21 1.68 0.91
CA TRP A 121 -0.05 2.60 -0.22
C TRP A 121 1.41 2.96 -0.49
N ASP A 122 1.69 3.60 -1.62
CA ASP A 122 2.89 4.45 -1.76
C ASP A 122 2.52 5.89 -2.18
N ASP A 123 3.46 6.72 -2.64
CA ASP A 123 3.24 8.16 -2.84
C ASP A 123 2.12 8.47 -3.84
N HIS A 124 2.03 7.72 -4.93
CA HIS A 124 1.05 7.98 -5.95
C HIS A 124 -0.39 7.75 -5.45
N ASP A 125 -0.63 6.69 -4.66
CA ASP A 125 -1.92 6.44 -4.00
C ASP A 125 -2.22 7.43 -2.87
N TYR A 126 -1.15 7.83 -2.16
CA TYR A 126 -1.20 8.76 -1.05
C TYR A 126 -1.61 10.16 -1.55
N GLY A 127 -1.26 10.49 -2.80
CA GLY A 127 -1.88 11.54 -3.60
C GLY A 127 -0.93 12.58 -4.16
N LEU A 128 0.38 12.44 -3.94
CA LEU A 128 1.41 13.31 -4.51
C LEU A 128 2.79 12.64 -4.42
N ASN A 129 3.51 12.62 -5.54
CA ASN A 129 4.89 12.10 -5.62
C ASN A 129 5.78 12.60 -4.46
N ASP A 130 6.49 11.67 -3.82
CA ASP A 130 7.37 11.86 -2.65
C ASP A 130 6.72 12.49 -1.41
N ALA A 131 5.40 12.67 -1.35
CA ALA A 131 4.76 13.36 -0.24
C ALA A 131 4.77 12.52 1.05
N GLY A 132 4.74 13.22 2.18
CA GLY A 132 4.66 12.67 3.53
C GLY A 132 3.59 13.37 4.36
N LYS A 133 3.88 13.60 5.64
CA LYS A 133 2.90 14.12 6.60
C LYS A 133 2.35 15.50 6.25
N GLU A 134 3.04 16.27 5.41
CA GLU A 134 2.67 17.61 4.94
C GLU A 134 1.50 17.63 3.95
N LEU A 135 1.14 16.49 3.35
CA LEU A 135 0.03 16.42 2.40
C LEU A 135 -1.32 16.67 3.11
N SER A 136 -1.99 17.76 2.76
CA SER A 136 -3.29 18.14 3.34
C SER A 136 -4.41 17.15 3.01
N GLY A 137 -4.36 16.50 1.84
CA GLY A 137 -5.36 15.55 1.36
C GLY A 137 -5.29 14.13 1.94
N LYS A 138 -4.32 13.83 2.83
CA LYS A 138 -4.02 12.45 3.28
C LYS A 138 -5.17 11.71 3.96
N VAL A 139 -6.06 12.44 4.65
CA VAL A 139 -7.24 11.83 5.30
C VAL A 139 -8.25 11.34 4.25
N ILE A 140 -8.43 12.10 3.17
CA ILE A 140 -9.29 11.71 2.05
C ILE A 140 -8.67 10.52 1.31
N ALA A 141 -7.36 10.57 1.05
CA ALA A 141 -6.63 9.47 0.44
C ALA A 141 -6.76 8.17 1.27
N GLN A 142 -6.65 8.26 2.61
CA GLN A 142 -6.82 7.12 3.53
C GLN A 142 -8.19 6.48 3.39
N ARG A 143 -9.24 7.29 3.41
CA ARG A 143 -10.61 6.78 3.23
C ARG A 143 -10.75 6.05 1.91
N LEU A 144 -10.32 6.67 0.80
CA LEU A 144 -10.46 6.07 -0.54
C LEU A 144 -9.63 4.80 -0.71
N MET A 145 -8.43 4.75 -0.14
CA MET A 145 -7.58 3.56 -0.15
C MET A 145 -8.20 2.41 0.66
N LEU A 146 -8.77 2.71 1.84
CA LEU A 146 -9.46 1.69 2.65
C LEU A 146 -10.74 1.20 1.98
N ASP A 147 -11.48 2.08 1.29
CA ASP A 147 -12.63 1.68 0.46
C ASP A 147 -12.18 0.81 -0.73
N PHE A 148 -11.03 1.13 -1.35
CA PHE A 148 -10.44 0.33 -2.42
C PHE A 148 -10.09 -1.09 -1.98
N LEU A 149 -9.61 -1.26 -0.74
CA LEU A 149 -9.29 -2.56 -0.13
C LEU A 149 -10.51 -3.30 0.43
N ASP A 150 -11.72 -2.76 0.30
CA ASP A 150 -12.93 -3.30 0.96
C ASP A 150 -12.75 -3.44 2.49
N GLU A 151 -12.02 -2.51 3.13
CA GLU A 151 -11.78 -2.53 4.56
C GLU A 151 -13.11 -2.33 5.33
N PRO A 152 -13.44 -3.15 6.35
CA PRO A 152 -14.68 -3.02 7.11
C PRO A 152 -14.87 -1.64 7.75
N GLU A 153 -16.11 -1.16 7.80
CA GLU A 153 -16.47 0.16 8.36
C GLU A 153 -16.11 0.32 9.85
N ASP A 154 -16.14 -0.77 10.61
CA ASP A 154 -15.82 -0.77 12.04
C ASP A 154 -14.32 -0.94 12.34
N SER A 155 -13.49 -1.19 11.31
CA SER A 155 -12.06 -1.45 11.41
C SER A 155 -11.30 -0.35 12.15
N LYS A 156 -10.30 -0.77 12.95
CA LYS A 156 -9.36 0.15 13.60
C LYS A 156 -8.61 1.02 12.59
N ARG A 157 -8.37 0.52 11.37
CA ARG A 157 -7.70 1.28 10.30
C ARG A 157 -8.46 2.54 9.89
N ARG A 158 -9.79 2.54 10.03
CA ARG A 158 -10.64 3.74 9.76
C ARG A 158 -10.62 4.76 10.91
N LYS A 159 -10.04 4.42 12.06
CA LYS A 159 -10.00 5.24 13.28
C LYS A 159 -8.59 5.69 13.67
N GLN A 160 -7.57 5.19 12.99
CA GLN A 160 -6.16 5.52 13.24
C GLN A 160 -5.62 6.46 12.16
N ALA A 161 -4.47 7.06 12.43
CA ALA A 161 -3.73 7.88 11.49
C ALA A 161 -2.76 7.00 10.67
N GLY A 162 -3.06 6.79 9.39
CA GLY A 162 -2.29 5.91 8.49
C GLY A 162 -2.93 4.53 8.27
N VAL A 163 -2.48 3.83 7.22
CA VAL A 163 -3.08 2.57 6.75
C VAL A 163 -2.37 1.31 7.27
N TYR A 164 -1.38 1.43 8.15
CA TYR A 164 -0.64 0.27 8.67
C TYR A 164 -1.53 -0.74 9.37
N ALA A 165 -1.22 -2.03 9.24
CA ALA A 165 -2.04 -3.11 9.76
C ALA A 165 -1.24 -4.41 9.94
N SER A 166 -1.76 -5.33 10.74
CA SER A 166 -1.23 -6.69 10.85
C SER A 166 -2.33 -7.73 10.69
N TYR A 167 -1.95 -8.89 10.17
CA TYR A 167 -2.82 -10.02 9.91
C TYR A 167 -2.10 -11.29 10.37
N MET A 168 -2.81 -12.19 11.03
CA MET A 168 -2.32 -13.51 11.43
C MET A 168 -3.16 -14.57 10.73
N PHE A 169 -2.49 -15.53 10.11
CA PHE A 169 -3.11 -16.63 9.40
C PHE A 169 -2.66 -17.97 9.98
N GLY A 170 -3.59 -18.92 10.05
CA GLY A 170 -3.31 -20.30 10.41
C GLY A 170 -3.30 -20.55 11.93
N PRO A 171 -3.41 -21.83 12.33
CA PRO A 171 -3.37 -22.23 13.73
C PRO A 171 -1.93 -22.19 14.26
N GLU A 172 -1.79 -22.31 15.57
CA GLU A 172 -0.50 -22.45 16.24
C GLU A 172 0.37 -23.55 15.61
N GLY A 173 1.68 -23.31 15.48
CA GLY A 173 2.62 -24.19 14.77
C GLY A 173 2.59 -24.06 13.23
N LYS A 174 1.65 -23.27 12.67
CA LYS A 174 1.56 -22.96 11.22
C LYS A 174 1.23 -21.49 10.95
N ARG A 175 1.53 -20.62 11.92
CA ARG A 175 1.17 -19.21 11.89
C ARG A 175 2.04 -18.43 10.92
N VAL A 176 1.40 -17.68 10.03
CA VAL A 176 2.05 -16.66 9.19
C VAL A 176 1.49 -15.29 9.58
N LYS A 177 2.38 -14.40 10.01
CA LYS A 177 2.05 -13.01 10.31
C LYS A 177 2.44 -12.12 9.14
N VAL A 178 1.53 -11.27 8.69
CA VAL A 178 1.80 -10.20 7.71
C VAL A 178 1.64 -8.87 8.42
N ILE A 179 2.69 -8.06 8.43
CA ILE A 179 2.74 -6.70 8.97
C ILE A 179 2.92 -5.75 7.79
N LEU A 180 2.01 -4.81 7.60
CA LEU A 180 2.08 -3.80 6.54
C LEU A 180 2.40 -2.45 7.16
N LEU A 181 3.52 -1.88 6.76
CA LEU A 181 3.94 -0.55 7.16
C LEU A 181 3.32 0.50 6.23
N ASP A 182 3.01 1.65 6.81
CA ASP A 182 2.72 2.91 6.13
C ASP A 182 3.96 3.78 6.26
N THR A 183 4.61 4.12 5.15
CA THR A 183 5.81 4.97 5.15
C THR A 183 5.54 6.40 4.68
N ARG A 184 4.27 6.84 4.73
CA ARG A 184 3.81 8.13 4.18
C ARG A 184 3.15 9.01 5.22
N TYR A 185 2.16 8.50 5.95
CA TYR A 185 1.24 9.33 6.73
C TYR A 185 1.92 10.23 7.77
N HIS A 186 2.93 9.67 8.43
CA HIS A 186 3.73 10.31 9.48
C HIS A 186 5.12 10.74 9.01
N ARG A 187 5.50 10.38 7.78
CA ARG A 187 6.87 10.55 7.27
C ARG A 187 7.23 12.02 7.14
N ASP A 188 8.35 12.39 7.73
CA ASP A 188 8.97 13.70 7.56
C ASP A 188 9.51 13.91 6.13
N PRO A 189 9.84 15.15 5.74
CA PRO A 189 10.41 15.43 4.42
C PRO A 189 11.70 14.61 4.14
N LEU A 190 11.89 14.19 2.89
CA LEU A 190 13.03 13.35 2.44
C LEU A 190 14.44 13.87 2.76
N LEU A 191 14.58 15.19 2.94
CA LEU A 191 15.86 15.85 3.23
C LEU A 191 16.00 16.21 4.72
N SER A 192 15.19 15.60 5.57
CA SER A 192 15.28 15.75 7.02
C SER A 192 15.92 14.52 7.66
N ASP A 193 16.30 14.66 8.92
CA ASP A 193 16.71 13.57 9.81
C ASP A 193 15.51 13.00 10.61
N GLY A 194 14.28 13.27 10.17
CA GLY A 194 13.03 12.97 10.87
C GLY A 194 12.61 11.50 10.87
N THR A 195 11.32 11.26 11.08
CA THR A 195 10.72 9.92 11.17
C THR A 195 10.10 9.45 9.87
N ILE A 196 10.03 8.14 9.66
CA ILE A 196 9.21 7.51 8.61
C ILE A 196 7.84 7.12 9.18
N LEU A 197 7.84 6.34 10.26
CA LEU A 197 6.62 5.73 10.80
C LEU A 197 5.90 6.64 11.81
N GLY A 198 6.62 7.54 12.47
CA GLY A 198 6.12 8.29 13.61
C GLY A 198 5.93 7.44 14.86
N ASP A 199 5.89 8.09 16.02
CA ASP A 199 5.81 7.40 17.31
C ASP A 199 4.61 6.45 17.46
N PRO A 200 3.38 6.80 17.02
CA PRO A 200 2.23 5.90 17.17
C PRO A 200 2.42 4.56 16.46
N GLN A 201 2.97 4.58 15.25
CA GLN A 201 3.19 3.38 14.44
C GLN A 201 4.44 2.62 14.91
N TRP A 202 5.50 3.30 15.36
CA TRP A 202 6.65 2.63 15.98
C TRP A 202 6.26 1.83 17.21
N GLN A 203 5.49 2.43 18.12
CA GLN A 203 4.99 1.74 19.31
C GLN A 203 4.06 0.58 18.94
N TRP A 204 3.25 0.75 17.90
CA TRP A 204 2.41 -0.33 17.38
C TRP A 204 3.27 -1.47 16.82
N LEU A 205 4.26 -1.18 15.98
CA LEU A 205 5.13 -2.19 15.36
C LEU A 205 5.90 -3.00 16.41
N GLU A 206 6.40 -2.33 17.45
CA GLU A 206 7.06 -2.99 18.57
C GLU A 206 6.14 -3.98 19.30
N ARG A 207 4.89 -3.59 19.57
CA ARG A 207 3.88 -4.50 20.15
C ARG A 207 3.53 -5.65 19.23
N GLU A 208 3.48 -5.42 17.92
CA GLU A 208 3.21 -6.49 16.96
C GLU A 208 4.36 -7.50 16.91
N LEU A 209 5.62 -7.05 16.89
CA LEU A 209 6.78 -7.94 16.80
C LEU A 209 7.07 -8.69 18.11
N HIS A 210 6.73 -8.10 19.27
CA HIS A 210 6.79 -8.78 20.56
C HIS A 210 5.48 -9.49 20.94
N GLY A 211 4.48 -9.44 20.08
CA GLY A 211 3.15 -10.01 20.30
C GLY A 211 3.09 -11.53 20.09
N PRO A 212 1.90 -12.08 19.77
CA PRO A 212 1.75 -13.52 19.55
C PRO A 212 2.71 -14.06 18.50
N GLN A 213 3.38 -15.17 18.83
CA GLN A 213 4.38 -15.77 17.95
C GLN A 213 3.76 -16.33 16.67
N SER A 214 4.55 -16.23 15.59
CA SER A 214 4.31 -16.84 14.29
C SER A 214 5.57 -17.56 13.83
N GLU A 215 5.39 -18.61 13.02
CA GLU A 215 6.51 -19.34 12.42
C GLU A 215 7.24 -18.47 11.39
N ILE A 216 6.46 -17.63 10.69
CA ILE A 216 6.96 -16.69 9.70
C ILE A 216 6.30 -15.33 9.93
N THR A 217 7.13 -14.28 9.98
CA THR A 217 6.66 -12.90 9.90
C THR A 217 7.10 -12.28 8.57
N ILE A 218 6.16 -11.68 7.86
CA ILE A 218 6.38 -10.93 6.64
C ILE A 218 6.12 -9.46 6.95
N ILE A 219 7.10 -8.61 6.70
CA ILE A 219 7.00 -7.16 6.85
C ILE A 219 6.96 -6.55 5.45
N GLY A 220 5.81 -6.03 5.04
CA GLY A 220 5.65 -5.28 3.80
C GLY A 220 5.92 -3.79 4.01
N SER A 221 6.82 -3.23 3.22
CA SER A 221 7.11 -1.80 3.19
C SER A 221 6.84 -1.24 1.80
N SER A 222 6.29 -0.02 1.74
CA SER A 222 6.00 0.64 0.47
C SER A 222 7.21 1.22 -0.23
N ILE A 223 8.31 1.43 0.50
CA ILE A 223 9.57 1.92 -0.06
C ILE A 223 10.71 0.96 0.32
N GLN A 224 11.76 0.95 -0.50
CA GLN A 224 12.85 -0.01 -0.35
C GLN A 224 13.53 0.09 1.03
N VAL A 225 13.58 -1.02 1.77
CA VAL A 225 14.22 -1.08 3.10
C VAL A 225 15.73 -1.31 2.98
N VAL A 226 16.13 -2.36 2.27
CA VAL A 226 17.53 -2.84 2.22
C VAL A 226 18.38 -2.04 1.23
N SER A 227 17.78 -1.60 0.12
CA SER A 227 18.49 -0.88 -0.95
C SER A 227 19.26 0.32 -0.42
N ASN A 228 20.55 0.39 -0.75
CA ASN A 228 21.42 1.50 -0.40
C ASN A 228 21.70 2.43 -1.58
N LEU A 229 20.99 2.27 -2.72
CA LEU A 229 21.23 3.02 -3.95
C LEU A 229 21.28 4.52 -3.68
N SER A 230 20.31 5.02 -2.93
CA SER A 230 20.22 6.42 -2.52
C SER A 230 21.39 6.97 -1.71
N ALA A 231 22.06 6.09 -0.96
CA ALA A 231 23.26 6.44 -0.20
C ALA A 231 24.53 6.39 -1.08
N THR A 232 24.54 5.55 -2.13
CA THR A 232 25.70 5.40 -3.02
C THR A 232 25.68 6.33 -4.23
N THR A 233 24.51 6.82 -4.65
CA THR A 233 24.35 7.72 -5.80
C THR A 233 24.24 9.19 -5.43
N GLY A 234 24.27 9.49 -4.12
CA GLY A 234 24.31 10.86 -3.64
C GLY A 234 25.64 11.56 -3.95
N PRO A 235 25.65 12.85 -4.33
CA PRO A 235 24.50 13.76 -4.47
C PRO A 235 23.89 13.80 -5.90
N LEU A 236 24.27 12.90 -6.81
CA LEU A 236 23.89 12.97 -8.22
C LEU A 236 22.40 12.69 -8.46
N PHE A 237 21.86 11.66 -7.82
CA PHE A 237 20.41 11.43 -7.77
C PHE A 237 20.04 10.60 -6.55
N TYR A 238 18.77 10.74 -6.18
CA TYR A 238 18.24 10.29 -4.92
C TYR A 238 16.87 9.64 -5.18
N VAL A 239 16.71 8.37 -4.82
CA VAL A 239 15.44 7.66 -4.82
C VAL A 239 14.85 7.63 -3.41
N GLU A 240 13.54 7.56 -3.29
CA GLU A 240 12.94 7.36 -1.98
C GLU A 240 13.20 5.95 -1.46
N SER A 241 13.70 5.86 -0.24
CA SER A 241 13.97 4.59 0.45
C SER A 241 14.24 4.84 1.93
N TRP A 242 14.23 3.77 2.74
CA TRP A 242 14.62 3.84 4.14
C TRP A 242 16.07 4.31 4.33
N ALA A 243 16.94 4.16 3.33
CA ALA A 243 18.32 4.65 3.40
C ALA A 243 18.41 6.18 3.54
N ARG A 244 17.33 6.92 3.23
CA ARG A 244 17.19 8.36 3.47
C ARG A 244 17.09 8.72 4.94
N PHE A 245 16.57 7.80 5.74
CA PHE A 245 16.34 7.97 7.18
C PHE A 245 17.17 6.92 7.93
N PRO A 246 18.51 7.04 7.95
CA PRO A 246 19.39 5.99 8.43
C PRO A 246 19.11 5.58 9.88
N ARG A 247 18.70 6.54 10.74
CA ARG A 247 18.31 6.27 12.13
C ARG A 247 17.03 5.43 12.23
N GLU A 248 16.03 5.74 11.42
CA GLU A 248 14.77 4.98 11.36
C GLU A 248 15.01 3.58 10.79
N ARG A 249 15.87 3.45 9.77
CA ARG A 249 16.26 2.15 9.21
C ARG A 249 17.01 1.29 10.23
N GLU A 250 17.96 1.88 10.94
CA GLU A 250 18.70 1.17 11.98
C GLU A 250 17.78 0.75 13.13
N ARG A 251 16.83 1.62 13.53
CA ARG A 251 15.80 1.28 14.51
C ARG A 251 14.96 0.09 14.06
N LEU A 252 14.56 0.03 12.79
CA LEU A 252 13.82 -1.11 12.23
C LEU A 252 14.63 -2.41 12.35
N PHE A 253 15.90 -2.40 11.93
CA PHE A 253 16.74 -3.59 11.99
C PHE A 253 16.99 -4.06 13.42
N ARG A 254 17.25 -3.14 14.36
CA ARG A 254 17.41 -3.49 15.78
C ARG A 254 16.14 -4.09 16.37
N LEU A 255 14.96 -3.56 16.01
CA LEU A 255 13.69 -4.09 16.50
C LEU A 255 13.40 -5.49 15.93
N ILE A 256 13.70 -5.73 14.66
CA ILE A 256 13.56 -7.06 14.05
C ILE A 256 14.50 -8.05 14.72
N ASP A 257 15.78 -7.68 14.91
CA ASP A 257 16.78 -8.51 15.59
C ASP A 257 16.35 -8.85 17.03
N SER A 258 15.88 -7.86 17.79
CA SER A 258 15.44 -8.07 19.18
C SER A 258 14.19 -8.93 19.30
N SER A 259 13.32 -8.93 18.29
CA SER A 259 12.09 -9.73 18.28
C SER A 259 12.33 -11.24 18.21
N LYS A 260 13.53 -11.67 17.78
CA LYS A 260 13.91 -13.09 17.57
C LYS A 260 12.92 -13.87 16.69
N THR A 261 12.15 -13.20 15.85
CA THR A 261 11.17 -13.82 14.97
C THR A 261 11.77 -13.99 13.58
N TRP A 262 11.54 -15.15 12.95
CA TRP A 262 11.96 -15.35 11.56
C TRP A 262 11.17 -14.40 10.65
N SER A 263 11.86 -13.38 10.13
CA SER A 263 11.24 -12.26 9.45
C SER A 263 11.77 -12.10 8.03
N ALA A 264 10.86 -11.96 7.06
CA ALA A 264 11.17 -11.57 5.70
C ALA A 264 10.63 -10.15 5.44
N ILE A 265 11.42 -9.31 4.76
CA ILE A 265 11.05 -7.93 4.42
C ILE A 265 10.82 -7.86 2.91
N TYR A 266 9.67 -7.34 2.52
CA TYR A 266 9.26 -7.12 1.13
C TYR A 266 9.00 -5.64 0.87
#